data_AF-A0A3B1D2Y6-F1
#
_entry.id   AF-A0A3B1D2Y6-F1
#
_cell.length_a   1.000
_cell.length_b   1.000
_cell.length_c   1.000
_cell.angle_alpha   90.00
_cell.angle_beta   90.00
_cell.angle_gamma   90.00
#
_symmetry.space_group_name_H-M   'P 1'
#
loop_
_entity.id
_entity.type
_entity.pdbx_description
1 polymer ?
#
loop_
_entity_poly.entity_id
_entity_poly.type
_entity_poly.pdbx_seq_one_letter_code
_entity_poly.pdbx_strand_id
1 'polypeptide(L)'
;MRPFDSNIPSTQLEENPEADRVTVIIDAAKELGRPLFFSLIIITVSFMPVFTLESQEGRLFKPLAYTKTFAMFFAAIVSITLVPALMTLLIRGKITPANKNPANRLLVFFYRPFLKGVLRFRIVTLIVALVALAVTVPVFKELGSEFMPPLNEGTILYMPTTLPGLSIREAKAILQKQNKMLKAFPEVEHVFGKIGRAKTSTDPAPL
;
A
#
# COMPACT_ATOMS: atom_id res chain seq x y z
N MET A 1 9.79 29.60 20.04
CA MET A 1 9.63 29.10 18.66
C MET A 1 10.87 29.47 17.89
N ARG A 2 11.76 28.52 17.61
CA ARG A 2 12.92 28.78 16.74
C ARG A 2 12.37 29.08 15.34
N PRO A 3 12.83 30.16 14.68
CA PRO A 3 12.40 30.45 13.32
C PRO A 3 12.72 29.24 12.44
N PHE A 4 11.79 28.89 11.56
CA PHE A 4 11.96 27.85 10.55
C PHE A 4 13.01 28.37 9.57
N ASP A 5 14.27 28.01 9.80
CA ASP A 5 15.38 28.38 8.94
C ASP A 5 15.12 27.78 7.55
N SER A 6 14.74 28.64 6.61
CA SER A 6 14.45 28.27 5.22
C SER A 6 15.74 28.12 4.41
N ASN A 7 16.70 27.36 4.95
CA ASN A 7 17.91 26.96 4.25
C ASN A 7 17.58 25.84 3.25
N ILE A 8 16.77 26.19 2.26
CA ILE A 8 16.59 25.38 1.07
C ILE A 8 17.94 25.41 0.33
N PRO A 9 18.49 24.28 -0.14
CA PRO A 9 19.78 24.26 -0.84
C PRO A 9 19.84 25.17 -2.08
N SER A 10 18.69 25.62 -2.60
CA SER A 10 18.63 26.64 -3.67
C SER A 10 19.04 28.04 -3.20
N THR A 11 18.87 28.38 -1.93
CA THR A 11 19.20 29.70 -1.37
C THR A 11 20.71 29.82 -1.07
N GLN A 12 21.36 28.71 -0.71
CA GLN A 12 22.82 28.65 -0.49
C GLN A 12 23.63 28.85 -1.77
N LEU A 13 23.05 28.53 -2.93
CA LEU A 13 23.64 28.81 -4.25
C LEU A 13 23.51 30.28 -4.67
N GLU A 14 22.62 31.06 -4.05
CA GLU A 14 22.48 32.50 -4.30
C GLU A 14 23.52 33.33 -3.51
N GLU A 15 23.96 32.84 -2.35
CA GLU A 15 24.91 33.56 -1.47
C GLU A 15 26.40 33.28 -1.79
N ASN A 16 26.73 32.16 -2.44
CA ASN A 16 28.13 31.83 -2.75
C ASN A 16 28.30 31.13 -4.12
N PRO A 17 28.56 31.89 -5.20
CA PRO A 17 28.73 31.36 -6.56
C PRO A 17 29.89 30.37 -6.73
N GLU A 18 30.80 30.28 -5.75
CA GLU A 18 31.98 29.43 -5.74
C GLU A 18 31.87 28.22 -4.79
N ALA A 19 30.74 28.03 -4.10
CA ALA A 19 30.54 26.82 -3.32
C ALA A 19 30.55 25.60 -4.26
N ASP A 20 31.51 24.71 -4.04
CA ASP A 20 31.62 23.46 -4.78
C ASP A 20 30.27 22.73 -4.73
N ARG A 21 29.63 22.52 -5.88
CA ARG A 21 28.34 21.84 -6.01
C ARG A 21 28.27 20.57 -5.16
N VAL A 22 29.38 19.87 -5.05
CA VAL A 22 29.52 18.64 -4.27
C VAL A 22 29.32 18.91 -2.78
N THR A 23 29.86 20.00 -2.22
CA THR A 23 29.69 20.32 -0.79
C THR A 23 28.25 20.66 -0.46
N VAL A 24 27.55 21.43 -1.30
CA VAL A 24 26.12 21.75 -1.11
C VAL A 24 25.25 20.48 -1.12
N ILE A 25 25.52 19.54 -2.04
CA ILE A 25 24.80 18.26 -2.10
C ILE A 25 25.09 17.42 -0.84
N ILE A 26 26.35 17.37 -0.41
CA ILE A 26 26.75 16.62 0.79
C ILE A 26 26.10 17.20 2.05
N ASP A 27 26.05 18.53 2.20
CA ASP A 27 25.47 19.17 3.37
C ASP A 27 23.95 19.01 3.42
N ALA A 28 23.26 19.12 2.28
CA ALA A 28 21.85 18.78 2.17
C ALA A 28 21.58 17.29 2.51
N ALA A 29 22.44 16.39 2.05
CA ALA A 29 22.34 14.95 2.35
C ALA A 29 22.56 14.66 3.84
N LYS A 30 23.47 15.39 4.52
CA LYS A 30 23.67 15.26 5.98
C LYS A 30 22.46 15.74 6.77
N GLU A 31 21.81 16.81 6.34
CA GLU A 31 20.62 17.35 7.00
C GLU A 31 19.43 16.39 6.91
N LEU A 32 19.22 15.79 5.73
CA LEU A 32 18.10 14.87 5.47
C LEU A 32 18.38 13.42 5.88
N GLY A 33 19.65 12.99 5.94
CA GLY A 33 20.01 11.58 6.16
C GLY A 33 19.50 11.03 7.48
N ARG A 34 19.63 11.79 8.57
CA ARG A 34 19.17 11.38 9.90
C ARG A 34 17.63 11.25 9.97
N PRO A 35 16.83 12.28 9.58
CA PRO A 35 15.37 12.16 9.55
C PRO A 35 14.85 11.00 8.70
N LEU A 36 15.40 10.80 7.50
CA LEU A 36 14.96 9.75 6.57
C LEU A 36 15.23 8.35 7.11
N PHE A 37 16.41 8.11 7.67
CA PHE A 37 16.76 6.82 8.26
C PHE A 37 15.87 6.47 9.46
N PHE A 38 15.68 7.42 10.38
CA PHE A 38 14.78 7.20 11.52
C PHE A 38 13.34 6.99 11.06
N SER A 39 12.87 7.72 10.05
CA SER A 39 11.53 7.52 9.48
C SER A 39 11.35 6.09 8.93
N LEU A 40 12.31 5.59 8.15
CA LEU A 40 12.26 4.23 7.59
C LEU A 40 12.31 3.15 8.68
N ILE A 41 13.12 3.34 9.72
CA ILE A 41 13.14 2.44 10.88
C ILE A 41 11.79 2.45 11.61
N ILE A 42 11.22 3.63 11.87
CA ILE A 42 9.91 3.74 12.53
C ILE A 42 8.83 3.03 11.70
N ILE A 43 8.82 3.20 10.39
CA ILE A 43 7.89 2.50 9.48
C ILE A 43 8.08 0.98 9.57
N THR A 44 9.33 0.53 9.63
CA THR A 44 9.67 -0.89 9.76
C THR A 44 9.15 -1.47 11.08
N VAL A 45 9.45 -0.80 12.20
CA VAL A 45 9.03 -1.22 13.55
C VAL A 45 7.51 -1.14 13.71
N SER A 46 6.86 -0.13 13.14
CA SER A 46 5.41 0.03 13.18
C SER A 46 4.65 -1.12 12.51
N PHE A 47 5.31 -1.90 11.64
CA PHE A 47 4.70 -3.05 10.99
C PHE A 47 4.91 -4.37 11.73
N MET A 48 5.74 -4.36 12.80
CA MET A 48 6.03 -5.54 13.62
C MET A 48 4.80 -6.25 14.19
N PRO A 49 3.71 -5.54 14.59
CA PRO A 49 2.49 -6.21 15.05
C PRO A 49 1.87 -7.16 14.02
N VAL A 50 2.11 -7.00 12.72
CA VAL A 50 1.57 -7.90 11.70
C VAL A 50 2.13 -9.33 11.85
N PHE A 51 3.32 -9.49 12.41
CA PHE A 51 3.89 -10.83 12.68
C PHE A 51 3.17 -11.59 13.79
N THR A 52 2.35 -10.91 14.60
CA THR A 52 1.53 -11.54 15.64
C THR A 52 0.25 -12.18 15.07
N LEU A 53 -0.07 -11.98 13.79
CA LEU A 53 -1.21 -12.65 13.15
C LEU A 53 -0.98 -14.17 13.09
N GLU A 54 -2.00 -14.93 13.48
CA GLU A 54 -1.96 -16.39 13.51
C GLU A 54 -2.79 -17.01 12.36
N SER A 55 -2.71 -18.33 12.22
CA SER A 55 -3.58 -19.10 11.31
C SER A 55 -3.53 -18.66 9.83
N GLN A 56 -4.68 -18.58 9.17
CA GLN A 56 -4.81 -18.26 7.75
C GLN A 56 -4.38 -16.82 7.43
N GLU A 57 -4.77 -15.84 8.24
CA GLU A 57 -4.36 -14.43 8.08
C GLU A 57 -2.83 -14.32 8.15
N GLY A 58 -2.21 -14.95 9.15
CA GLY A 58 -0.76 -14.97 9.28
C GLY A 58 -0.06 -15.58 8.05
N ARG A 59 -0.57 -16.69 7.49
CA ARG A 59 0.01 -17.30 6.29
C ARG A 59 -0.10 -16.42 5.05
N LEU A 60 -1.16 -15.64 4.94
CA LEU A 60 -1.36 -14.70 3.84
C LEU A 60 -0.51 -13.43 3.99
N PHE A 61 -0.46 -12.85 5.19
CA PHE A 61 0.15 -11.53 5.42
C PHE A 61 1.62 -11.57 5.85
N LYS A 62 2.13 -12.65 6.46
CA LYS A 62 3.55 -12.73 6.87
C LYS A 62 4.53 -12.63 5.70
N PRO A 63 4.34 -13.31 4.55
CA PRO A 63 5.24 -13.14 3.41
C PRO A 63 5.27 -11.69 2.89
N LEU A 64 4.12 -11.01 2.87
CA LEU A 64 4.02 -9.60 2.51
C LEU A 64 4.73 -8.70 3.55
N ALA A 65 4.61 -9.02 4.83
CA ALA A 65 5.29 -8.30 5.90
C ALA A 65 6.82 -8.46 5.83
N TYR A 66 7.33 -9.66 5.57
CA TYR A 66 8.76 -9.91 5.42
C TYR A 66 9.35 -9.10 4.26
N THR A 67 8.76 -9.18 3.07
CA THR A 67 9.26 -8.48 1.88
C THR A 67 9.31 -6.97 2.10
N LYS A 68 8.25 -6.37 2.66
CA LYS A 68 8.24 -4.94 3.02
C LYS A 68 9.29 -4.60 4.07
N THR A 69 9.39 -5.39 5.14
CA THR A 69 10.33 -5.13 6.26
C THR A 69 11.77 -5.17 5.78
N PHE A 70 12.15 -6.19 5.02
CA PHE A 70 13.50 -6.27 4.44
C PHE A 70 13.76 -5.13 3.46
N ALA A 71 12.81 -4.82 2.57
CA ALA A 71 12.95 -3.72 1.62
C ALA A 71 13.17 -2.37 2.33
N MET A 72 12.40 -2.06 3.37
CA MET A 72 12.54 -0.82 4.14
C MET A 72 13.85 -0.78 4.95
N PHE A 73 14.26 -1.91 5.52
CA PHE A 73 15.54 -2.01 6.23
C PHE A 73 16.73 -1.73 5.29
N PHE A 74 16.79 -2.40 4.14
CA PHE A 74 17.85 -2.15 3.16
C PHE A 74 17.75 -0.75 2.57
N ALA A 75 16.55 -0.23 2.32
CA ALA A 75 16.35 1.15 1.87
C ALA A 75 16.89 2.17 2.88
N ALA A 76 16.74 1.93 4.19
CA ALA A 76 17.29 2.81 5.22
C ALA A 76 18.82 2.88 5.15
N ILE A 77 19.49 1.73 4.98
CA ILE A 77 20.95 1.67 4.82
C ILE A 77 21.38 2.37 3.53
N VAL A 78 20.72 2.05 2.41
CA VAL A 78 20.97 2.66 1.09
C VAL A 78 20.76 4.18 1.12
N SER A 79 19.78 4.67 1.89
CA SER A 79 19.46 6.10 1.98
C SER A 79 20.58 6.95 2.59
N ILE A 80 21.40 6.39 3.49
CA ILE A 80 22.56 7.12 4.07
C ILE A 80 23.84 6.84 3.28
N THR A 81 23.94 5.69 2.62
CA THR A 81 25.18 5.24 1.97
C THR A 81 25.21 5.55 0.48
N LEU A 82 24.45 4.79 -0.30
CA LEU A 82 24.47 4.82 -1.76
C LEU A 82 23.76 6.06 -2.31
N VAL A 83 22.68 6.52 -1.67
CA VAL A 83 21.90 7.67 -2.16
C VAL A 83 22.74 8.96 -2.21
N PRO A 84 23.46 9.37 -1.14
CA PRO A 84 24.32 10.56 -1.22
C PRO A 84 25.44 10.43 -2.26
N ALA A 85 26.03 9.23 -2.40
CA ALA A 85 27.07 8.98 -3.40
C ALA A 85 26.53 9.06 -4.84
N LEU A 86 25.32 8.56 -5.09
CA LEU A 86 24.68 8.67 -6.40
C LEU A 86 24.20 10.10 -6.68
N MET A 87 23.75 10.84 -5.65
CA MET A 87 23.37 12.24 -5.80
C MET A 87 24.55 13.09 -6.31
N THR A 88 25.75 12.91 -5.77
CA THR A 88 26.92 13.67 -6.24
C THR A 88 27.36 13.30 -7.65
N LEU A 89 27.15 12.04 -8.07
CA LEU A 89 27.55 11.55 -9.40
C LEU A 89 26.53 11.87 -10.50
N LEU A 90 25.25 11.70 -10.22
CA LEU A 90 24.15 11.78 -11.21
C LEU A 90 23.56 13.18 -11.31
N ILE A 91 23.51 13.94 -10.22
CA ILE A 91 23.03 15.32 -10.28
C ILE A 91 24.16 16.10 -10.96
N ARG A 92 23.99 16.37 -12.27
CA ARG A 92 24.87 17.18 -13.13
C ARG A 92 24.12 18.42 -13.66
N GLY A 93 24.84 19.45 -14.10
CA GLY A 93 24.25 20.71 -14.60
C GLY A 93 23.95 21.78 -13.53
N LYS A 94 23.43 22.95 -13.95
CA LYS A 94 23.11 24.08 -13.06
C LYS A 94 21.78 23.83 -12.35
N ILE A 95 21.76 23.84 -11.02
CA ILE A 95 20.53 23.74 -10.24
C ILE A 95 19.77 25.05 -10.41
N THR A 96 18.72 25.06 -11.22
CA THR A 96 17.88 26.24 -11.42
C THR A 96 17.03 26.51 -10.18
N PRO A 97 16.89 27.77 -9.74
CA PRO A 97 16.03 28.12 -8.62
C PRO A 97 14.60 27.63 -8.83
N ALA A 98 13.98 27.12 -7.76
CA ALA A 98 12.65 26.53 -7.80
C ALA A 98 11.58 27.48 -8.39
N ASN A 99 11.76 28.80 -8.26
CA ASN A 99 10.84 29.81 -8.79
C ASN A 99 10.89 30.00 -10.31
N LYS A 100 11.93 29.49 -11.00
CA LYS A 100 12.02 29.57 -12.47
C LYS A 100 11.15 28.53 -13.18
N ASN A 101 10.75 27.46 -12.50
CA ASN A 101 9.86 26.46 -13.07
C ASN A 101 8.40 26.97 -13.00
N PRO A 102 7.71 27.14 -14.15
CA PRO A 102 6.35 27.68 -14.17
C PRO A 102 5.34 26.81 -13.39
N ALA A 103 5.51 25.49 -13.41
CA ALA A 103 4.65 24.56 -12.67
C ALA A 103 4.82 24.75 -11.15
N ASN A 104 6.06 24.82 -10.68
CA ASN A 104 6.33 25.04 -9.25
C ASN A 104 5.83 26.41 -8.79
N ARG A 105 5.99 27.45 -9.62
CA ARG A 105 5.49 28.79 -9.32
C ARG A 105 3.96 28.81 -9.17
N LEU A 106 3.24 28.12 -10.06
CA LEU A 106 1.78 28.02 -9.99
C LEU A 106 1.34 27.26 -8.73
N LEU A 107 1.98 26.14 -8.41
CA LEU A 107 1.70 25.35 -7.20
C LEU A 107 1.92 26.18 -5.94
N VAL A 108 3.05 26.89 -5.84
CA VAL A 108 3.38 27.76 -4.70
C VAL A 108 2.42 28.96 -4.62
N PHE A 109 1.98 29.50 -5.76
CA PHE A 109 0.99 30.58 -5.81
C PHE A 109 -0.34 30.18 -5.19
N PHE A 110 -0.82 28.95 -5.41
CA PHE A 110 -2.05 28.44 -4.78
C PHE A 110 -1.82 27.97 -3.34
N TYR A 111 -0.67 27.36 -3.04
CA TYR A 111 -0.36 26.86 -1.70
C TYR A 111 -0.21 27.97 -0.64
N ARG A 112 0.50 29.06 -0.98
CA ARG A 112 0.77 30.16 -0.04
C ARG A 112 -0.48 30.83 0.56
N PRO A 113 -1.50 31.24 -0.21
CA PRO A 113 -2.70 31.85 0.34
C PRO A 113 -3.49 30.87 1.22
N PHE A 114 -3.56 29.59 0.83
CA PHE A 114 -4.22 28.56 1.62
C PHE A 114 -3.51 28.36 2.98
N LEU A 115 -2.19 28.23 2.97
CA LEU A 115 -1.38 28.12 4.19
C LEU A 115 -1.57 29.32 5.11
N LYS A 116 -1.54 30.55 4.57
CA LYS A 116 -1.78 31.76 5.36
C LYS A 116 -3.19 31.79 5.97
N GLY A 117 -4.20 31.33 5.23
CA GLY A 117 -5.57 31.19 5.74
C GLY A 117 -5.64 30.20 6.91
N VAL A 118 -5.04 29.02 6.75
CA VAL A 118 -4.99 27.96 7.77
C VAL A 118 -4.30 28.43 9.05
N LEU A 119 -3.19 29.17 8.93
CA LEU A 119 -2.45 29.69 10.09
C LEU A 119 -3.17 30.87 10.76
N ARG A 120 -3.86 31.73 10.00
CA ARG A 120 -4.63 32.86 10.55
C ARG A 120 -5.79 32.38 11.42
N PHE A 121 -6.48 31.33 11.01
CA PHE A 121 -7.64 30.77 11.72
C PHE A 121 -7.31 29.44 12.40
N ARG A 122 -6.18 29.34 13.10
CA ARG A 122 -5.67 28.09 13.70
C ARG A 122 -6.71 27.31 14.52
N ILE A 123 -7.57 28.00 15.28
CA ILE A 123 -8.59 27.35 16.12
C ILE A 123 -9.69 26.77 15.23
N VAL A 124 -10.13 27.50 14.20
CA VAL A 124 -11.12 27.01 13.23
C VAL A 124 -10.56 25.81 12.49
N THR A 125 -9.30 25.85 12.05
CA THR A 125 -8.63 24.70 11.41
C THR A 125 -8.64 23.47 12.31
N LEU A 126 -8.31 23.62 13.60
CA LEU A 126 -8.33 22.51 14.56
C LEU A 126 -9.75 21.97 14.77
N ILE A 127 -10.76 22.84 14.90
CA ILE A 127 -12.17 22.44 15.02
C ILE A 127 -12.60 21.67 13.77
N VAL A 128 -12.30 22.17 12.58
CA VAL A 128 -12.62 21.51 11.31
C VAL A 128 -11.96 20.13 11.23
N ALA A 129 -10.68 20.00 11.62
CA ALA A 129 -10.00 18.71 11.65
C ALA A 129 -10.66 17.72 12.64
N LEU A 130 -11.09 18.21 13.81
CA LEU A 130 -11.78 17.42 14.83
C LEU A 130 -13.17 16.99 14.36
N VAL A 131 -13.91 17.88 13.72
CA VAL A 131 -15.21 17.59 13.10
C VAL A 131 -15.03 16.58 11.96
N ALA A 132 -14.03 16.73 11.10
CA ALA A 132 -13.74 15.77 10.04
C ALA A 132 -13.47 14.37 10.61
N LEU A 133 -12.68 14.28 11.69
CA LEU A 133 -12.47 13.02 12.41
C LEU A 133 -13.78 12.48 12.99
N ALA A 134 -14.62 13.32 13.61
CA ALA A 134 -15.91 12.88 14.15
C ALA A 134 -16.85 12.34 13.05
N VAL A 135 -16.82 12.93 11.86
CA VAL A 135 -17.61 12.49 10.68
C VAL A 135 -17.14 11.13 10.15
N THR A 136 -15.87 10.73 10.35
CA THR A 136 -15.43 9.38 9.97
C THR A 136 -16.05 8.27 10.81
N VAL A 137 -16.53 8.57 12.02
CA VAL A 137 -17.12 7.57 12.93
C VAL A 137 -18.41 6.92 12.39
N PRO A 138 -19.44 7.66 11.95
CA PRO A 138 -20.63 7.04 11.36
C PRO A 138 -20.29 6.22 10.11
N VAL A 139 -19.42 6.73 9.23
CA VAL A 139 -18.98 6.00 8.01
C VAL A 139 -18.32 4.68 8.39
N PHE A 140 -17.44 4.68 9.39
CA PHE A 140 -16.79 3.46 9.87
C PHE A 140 -17.79 2.44 10.43
N LYS A 141 -18.88 2.89 11.07
CA LYS A 141 -19.92 1.99 11.60
C LYS A 141 -20.79 1.36 10.51
N GLU A 142 -20.88 1.98 9.34
CA GLU A 142 -21.60 1.44 8.18
C GLU A 142 -20.78 0.41 7.41
N LEU A 143 -19.46 0.34 7.62
CA LEU A 143 -18.61 -0.67 7.00
C LEU A 143 -18.91 -2.05 7.58
N GLY A 144 -19.25 -3.00 6.70
CA GLY A 144 -19.35 -4.41 7.03
C GLY A 144 -17.99 -5.02 7.39
N SER A 145 -18.02 -6.20 8.02
CA SER A 145 -16.83 -6.98 8.33
C SER A 145 -16.80 -8.22 7.45
N GLU A 146 -15.77 -8.35 6.64
CA GLU A 146 -15.47 -9.54 5.85
C GLU A 146 -14.03 -9.97 6.16
N PHE A 147 -13.78 -11.28 6.20
CA PHE A 147 -12.45 -11.84 6.47
C PHE A 147 -11.46 -11.52 5.34
N MET A 148 -11.89 -11.70 4.09
CA MET A 148 -11.14 -11.37 2.88
C MET A 148 -12.12 -11.14 1.72
N PRO A 149 -11.80 -10.27 0.76
CA PRO A 149 -12.65 -10.10 -0.41
C PRO A 149 -12.71 -11.41 -1.20
N PRO A 150 -13.85 -11.75 -1.82
CA PRO A 150 -13.97 -12.95 -2.62
C PRO A 150 -12.98 -12.90 -3.78
N LEU A 151 -12.13 -13.93 -3.89
CA LEU A 151 -11.13 -14.03 -4.94
C LEU A 151 -11.78 -14.56 -6.21
N ASN A 152 -11.56 -13.87 -7.34
CA ASN A 152 -11.97 -14.38 -8.65
C ASN A 152 -10.88 -15.30 -9.19
N GLU A 153 -11.07 -16.61 -9.00
CA GLU A 153 -10.14 -17.65 -9.46
C GLU A 153 -10.39 -18.06 -10.94
N GLY A 154 -11.33 -17.41 -11.63
CA GLY A 154 -11.71 -17.76 -13.01
C GLY A 154 -12.44 -19.11 -13.14
N THR A 155 -12.65 -19.80 -12.03
CA THR A 155 -13.41 -21.04 -11.94
C THR A 155 -14.32 -20.99 -10.70
N ILE A 156 -15.40 -21.75 -10.73
CA ILE A 156 -16.35 -21.81 -9.62
C ILE A 156 -16.59 -23.27 -9.28
N LEU A 157 -16.52 -23.59 -7.98
CA LEU A 157 -16.84 -24.92 -7.49
C LEU A 157 -18.33 -25.00 -7.11
N TYR A 158 -19.13 -25.61 -7.98
CA TYR A 158 -20.55 -25.86 -7.72
C TYR A 158 -20.74 -27.13 -6.87
N MET A 159 -21.14 -26.98 -5.60
CA MET A 159 -21.31 -28.08 -4.64
C MET A 159 -22.77 -28.21 -4.18
N PRO A 160 -23.66 -28.82 -4.99
CA PRO A 160 -25.03 -29.06 -4.59
C PRO A 160 -25.13 -30.17 -3.53
N THR A 161 -26.02 -30.01 -2.56
CA THR A 161 -26.36 -31.03 -1.56
C THR A 161 -27.71 -31.68 -1.88
N THR A 162 -27.90 -32.94 -1.47
CA THR A 162 -29.15 -33.70 -1.66
C THR A 162 -29.47 -34.52 -0.41
N LEU A 163 -30.67 -35.12 -0.38
CA LEU A 163 -31.10 -35.98 0.73
C LEU A 163 -30.19 -37.23 0.87
N PRO A 164 -29.88 -37.65 2.10
CA PRO A 164 -29.12 -38.87 2.35
C PRO A 164 -29.91 -40.10 1.88
N GLY A 165 -29.22 -41.10 1.32
CA GLY A 165 -29.84 -42.33 0.79
C GLY A 165 -30.06 -42.36 -0.73
N LEU A 166 -29.62 -41.32 -1.46
CA LEU A 166 -29.65 -41.32 -2.92
C LEU A 166 -28.73 -42.41 -3.49
N SER A 167 -29.23 -43.23 -4.42
CA SER A 167 -28.40 -44.24 -5.06
C SER A 167 -27.29 -43.61 -5.91
N ILE A 168 -26.13 -44.27 -5.99
CA ILE A 168 -24.98 -43.82 -6.81
C ILE A 168 -25.40 -43.63 -8.28
N ARG A 169 -26.28 -44.49 -8.78
CA ARG A 169 -26.79 -44.43 -10.15
C ARG A 169 -27.60 -43.15 -10.39
N GLU A 170 -28.49 -42.80 -9.46
CA GLU A 170 -29.30 -41.59 -9.58
C GLU A 170 -28.45 -40.33 -9.41
N ALA A 171 -27.51 -40.33 -8.46
CA ALA A 171 -26.54 -39.25 -8.30
C ALA A 171 -25.76 -38.99 -9.61
N LYS A 172 -25.33 -40.06 -10.30
CA LYS A 172 -24.67 -39.96 -11.62
C LYS A 172 -25.58 -39.35 -12.68
N ALA A 173 -26.85 -39.74 -12.72
CA ALA A 173 -27.81 -39.18 -13.66
C ALA A 173 -28.02 -37.67 -13.41
N ILE A 174 -28.15 -37.26 -12.15
CA ILE A 174 -28.30 -35.86 -11.76
C ILE A 174 -27.07 -35.03 -12.14
N LEU A 175 -25.86 -35.50 -11.82
CA LEU A 175 -24.62 -34.80 -12.19
C LEU A 175 -24.49 -34.62 -13.71
N GLN A 176 -24.80 -35.66 -14.50
CA GLN A 176 -24.74 -35.55 -15.96
C GLN A 176 -25.73 -34.50 -16.51
N LYS A 177 -26.93 -34.41 -15.91
CA LYS A 177 -27.91 -33.37 -16.27
C LYS A 177 -27.40 -31.98 -15.87
N GLN A 178 -26.88 -31.82 -14.65
CA GLN A 178 -26.31 -30.55 -14.17
C GLN A 178 -25.14 -30.08 -15.04
N ASN A 179 -24.20 -30.97 -15.39
CA ASN A 179 -23.07 -30.60 -16.24
C ASN A 179 -23.51 -30.09 -17.61
N LYS A 180 -24.53 -30.71 -18.21
CA LYS A 180 -25.10 -30.25 -19.49
C LYS A 180 -25.73 -28.87 -19.36
N MET A 181 -26.48 -28.62 -18.29
CA MET A 181 -27.09 -27.32 -18.03
C MET A 181 -26.02 -26.23 -17.80
N LEU A 182 -25.00 -26.52 -17.01
CA LEU A 182 -23.90 -25.58 -16.75
C LEU A 182 -23.11 -25.28 -18.02
N LYS A 183 -22.89 -26.28 -18.89
CA LYS A 183 -22.17 -26.08 -20.16
C LYS A 183 -22.97 -25.29 -21.20
N ALA A 184 -24.27 -25.12 -21.00
CA ALA A 184 -25.11 -24.32 -21.90
C ALA A 184 -24.88 -22.81 -21.74
N PHE A 185 -24.32 -22.36 -20.62
CA PHE A 185 -23.94 -20.96 -20.42
C PHE A 185 -22.71 -20.62 -21.27
N PRO A 186 -22.74 -19.54 -22.08
CA PRO A 186 -21.63 -19.18 -22.96
C PRO A 186 -20.35 -18.80 -22.21
N GLU A 187 -20.45 -18.39 -20.95
CA GLU A 187 -19.32 -18.05 -20.08
C GLU A 187 -18.53 -19.29 -19.61
N VAL A 188 -19.07 -20.50 -19.76
CA VAL A 188 -18.49 -21.73 -19.20
C VAL A 188 -17.70 -22.50 -20.25
N GLU A 189 -16.36 -22.43 -20.14
CA GLU A 189 -15.44 -23.12 -21.06
C GLU A 189 -15.39 -24.65 -20.83
N HIS A 190 -15.36 -25.11 -19.58
CA HIS A 190 -15.32 -26.52 -19.25
C HIS A 190 -16.13 -26.82 -17.98
N VAL A 191 -16.71 -28.02 -17.92
CA VAL A 191 -17.40 -28.52 -16.73
C VAL A 191 -16.87 -29.90 -16.38
N PHE A 192 -16.39 -30.06 -15.15
CA PHE A 192 -15.92 -31.33 -14.62
C PHE A 192 -16.73 -31.70 -13.37
N GLY A 193 -17.56 -32.75 -13.50
CA GLY A 193 -18.42 -33.19 -12.42
C GLY A 193 -17.79 -34.33 -11.61
N LYS A 194 -17.92 -34.26 -10.28
CA LYS A 194 -17.46 -35.29 -9.34
C LYS A 194 -18.63 -35.71 -8.44
N ILE A 195 -18.81 -37.01 -8.24
CA ILE A 195 -19.73 -37.58 -7.24
C ILE A 195 -18.94 -38.46 -6.29
N GLY A 196 -19.31 -38.40 -5.01
CA GLY A 196 -18.63 -39.13 -3.96
C GLY A 196 -17.25 -38.53 -3.69
N ARG A 197 -16.43 -39.32 -2.99
CA ARG A 197 -15.12 -38.91 -2.50
C ARG A 197 -14.00 -39.47 -3.39
N ALA A 198 -13.06 -38.63 -3.77
CA ALA A 198 -11.79 -39.04 -4.35
C ALA A 198 -10.95 -39.78 -3.29
N LYS A 199 -10.08 -40.70 -3.72
CA LYS A 199 -9.20 -41.48 -2.83
C LYS A 199 -8.02 -40.64 -2.33
N THR A 200 -8.31 -39.55 -1.62
CA THR A 200 -7.31 -38.64 -1.03
C THR A 200 -7.78 -38.11 0.31
N SER A 201 -6.83 -37.86 1.20
CA SER A 201 -7.07 -37.22 2.51
C SER A 201 -7.53 -35.77 2.38
N THR A 202 -7.37 -35.14 1.21
CA THR A 202 -7.71 -33.73 0.95
C THR A 202 -9.13 -33.51 0.42
N ASP A 203 -9.92 -34.56 0.16
CA ASP A 203 -11.29 -34.39 -0.35
C ASP A 203 -12.29 -34.21 0.80
N PRO A 204 -12.96 -33.04 0.90
CA PRO A 204 -13.91 -32.74 1.95
C PRO A 204 -15.30 -33.34 1.72
N ALA A 205 -15.56 -34.00 0.58
CA ALA A 205 -16.88 -34.55 0.28
C ALA A 205 -17.28 -35.65 1.29
N PRO A 206 -18.44 -35.50 1.96
CA PRO A 206 -18.97 -36.54 2.85
C PRO A 206 -19.42 -37.77 2.05
N LEU A 207 -19.46 -38.93 2.72
CA LEU A 207 -20.03 -40.18 2.19
C LEU A 207 -21.55 -40.07 2.05
#